data_AF-A0A0R0KDC2-F1
#
_entry.id   AF-A0A0R0KDC2-F1
#
_cell.length_a   1.000
_cell.length_b   1.000
_cell.length_c   1.000
_cell.angle_alpha   90.00
_cell.angle_beta   90.00
_cell.angle_gamma   90.00
#
_symmetry.space_group_name_H-M   'P 1'
#
loop_
_entity.id
_entity.type
_entity.pdbx_description
1 polymer ?
#
loop_
_entity_poly.entity_id
_entity_poly.type
_entity_poly.pdbx_seq_one_letter_code
_entity_poly.pdbx_strand_id
1 'polypeptide(L)'
;MQQEPLYLQWKKWDCQSDCRYYCMLDREKERESHNLGPVKYHGKWPFRRIYGMQEPASVAFSALNLAMHFHGWVSFFILIYYKLPLKDGKKAYYEYAGLWHMYGLLSLNSWFWSAVFHSRDVDITEKLDYSSAVVLLGYSLILAILRTFSIRDEATRVMVAAPLIAFVTTHVMYINFYLLDYAVAVSLTYEGCKDWIWLE
;
A
#
# COMPACT_ATOMS: atom_id res chain seq x y z
N MET A 1 -35.06 6.44 -17.62
CA MET A 1 -33.92 6.57 -16.70
C MET A 1 -32.71 5.96 -17.39
N GLN A 2 -31.85 6.76 -18.01
CA GLN A 2 -30.59 6.25 -18.55
C GLN A 2 -29.70 5.87 -17.37
N GLN A 3 -29.43 4.57 -17.20
CA GLN A 3 -28.36 4.12 -16.32
C GLN A 3 -27.05 4.70 -16.85
N GLU A 4 -26.39 5.52 -16.04
CA GLU A 4 -25.03 5.95 -16.35
C GLU A 4 -24.12 4.72 -16.46
N PRO A 5 -23.20 4.68 -17.42
CA PRO A 5 -22.29 3.56 -17.57
C PRO A 5 -21.38 3.44 -16.34
N LEU A 6 -21.07 2.20 -15.93
CA LEU A 6 -20.34 1.90 -14.70
C LEU A 6 -19.02 2.66 -14.53
N TYR A 7 -18.33 3.01 -15.63
CA TYR A 7 -17.09 3.79 -15.59
C TYR A 7 -17.31 5.24 -15.11
N LEU A 8 -18.50 5.82 -15.38
CA LEU A 8 -18.89 7.16 -14.94
C LEU A 8 -19.30 7.14 -13.46
N GLN A 9 -19.98 6.09 -13.00
CA GLN A 9 -20.25 5.87 -11.58
C GLN A 9 -18.97 5.64 -10.77
N TRP A 10 -18.00 4.90 -11.32
CA TRP A 10 -16.70 4.69 -10.66
C TRP A 10 -15.87 5.96 -10.54
N LYS A 11 -16.00 6.91 -11.47
CA LYS A 11 -15.34 8.22 -11.40
C LYS A 11 -16.00 9.18 -10.42
N LYS A 12 -17.27 8.96 -10.05
CA LYS A 12 -17.98 9.82 -9.10
C LYS A 12 -17.52 9.50 -7.68
N TRP A 13 -17.06 10.54 -7.01
CA TRP A 13 -16.77 10.53 -5.59
C TRP A 13 -18.07 10.79 -4.81
N ASP A 14 -18.10 10.41 -3.53
CA ASP A 14 -19.24 10.72 -2.68
C ASP A 14 -19.38 12.25 -2.54
N CYS A 15 -20.63 12.73 -2.54
CA CYS A 15 -20.94 14.17 -2.47
C CYS A 15 -20.28 14.84 -1.26
N GLN A 16 -20.18 14.13 -0.13
CA GLN A 16 -19.54 14.63 1.08
C GLN A 16 -18.01 14.76 0.91
N SER A 17 -17.38 13.79 0.23
CA SER A 17 -15.95 13.79 -0.06
C SER A 17 -15.57 14.90 -1.04
N ASP A 18 -16.42 15.16 -2.03
CA ASP A 18 -16.24 16.29 -2.96
C ASP A 18 -16.43 17.64 -2.26
N CYS A 19 -17.44 17.77 -1.40
CA CYS A 19 -17.63 19.00 -0.62
C CYS A 19 -16.42 19.31 0.28
N ARG A 20 -15.87 18.30 0.98
CA ARG A 20 -14.65 18.45 1.79
C ARG A 20 -13.46 18.85 0.92
N TYR A 21 -13.33 18.26 -0.25
CA TYR A 21 -12.26 18.54 -1.20
C TYR A 21 -12.28 19.99 -1.71
N TYR A 22 -13.42 20.46 -2.21
CA TYR A 22 -13.55 21.82 -2.70
C TYR A 22 -13.40 22.87 -1.58
N CYS A 23 -13.94 22.60 -0.39
CA CYS A 23 -13.76 23.47 0.78
C CYS A 23 -12.29 23.60 1.18
N MET A 24 -11.54 22.48 1.16
CA MET A 24 -10.10 22.48 1.43
C MET A 24 -9.34 23.32 0.40
N LEU A 25 -9.62 23.15 -0.89
CA LEU A 25 -8.96 23.92 -1.96
C LEU A 25 -9.24 25.42 -1.87
N ASP A 26 -10.49 25.79 -1.57
CA ASP A 26 -10.89 27.19 -1.43
C ASP A 26 -10.18 27.86 -0.25
N ARG A 27 -10.09 27.14 0.89
CA ARG A 27 -9.38 27.61 2.06
C ARG A 27 -7.88 27.77 1.81
N GLU A 28 -7.27 26.85 1.09
CA GLU A 28 -5.85 26.92 0.75
C GLU A 28 -5.55 28.06 -0.22
N LYS A 29 -6.46 28.35 -1.15
CA LYS A 29 -6.36 29.53 -2.01
C LYS A 29 -6.43 30.83 -1.21
N GLU A 30 -7.30 30.89 -0.20
CA GLU A 30 -7.36 32.01 0.74
C GLU A 30 -6.02 32.15 1.49
N ARG A 31 -5.47 31.05 2.03
CA ARG A 31 -4.17 31.05 2.74
C ARG A 31 -2.99 31.48 1.86
N GLU A 32 -2.93 30.99 0.62
CA GLU A 32 -1.95 31.42 -0.37
C GLU A 32 -2.01 32.93 -0.60
N SER A 33 -3.23 33.51 -0.66
CA SER A 33 -3.41 34.96 -0.80
C SER A 33 -2.89 35.77 0.40
N HIS A 34 -2.86 35.15 1.58
CA HIS A 34 -2.29 35.70 2.81
C HIS A 34 -0.81 35.33 3.03
N ASN A 35 -0.14 34.72 2.04
CA ASN A 35 1.24 34.20 2.15
C ASN A 35 1.44 33.21 3.33
N LEU A 36 0.39 32.47 3.69
CA LEU A 36 0.46 31.44 4.72
C LEU A 36 0.78 30.09 4.08
N GLY A 37 1.60 29.29 4.76
CA GLY A 37 1.96 27.95 4.29
C GLY A 37 0.78 26.96 4.30
N PRO A 38 0.86 25.87 3.52
CA PRO A 38 -0.21 24.89 3.39
C PRO A 38 -0.42 24.11 4.69
N VAL A 39 -1.66 23.75 5.00
CA VAL A 39 -2.00 22.95 6.18
C VAL A 39 -2.75 21.66 5.82
N LYS A 40 -2.72 20.71 6.76
CA LYS A 40 -3.34 19.40 6.61
C LYS A 40 -4.81 19.47 7.05
N TYR A 41 -5.75 19.18 6.16
CA TYR A 41 -7.19 19.18 6.42
C TYR A 41 -7.71 17.74 6.50
N HIS A 42 -8.40 17.39 7.59
CA HIS A 42 -8.95 16.03 7.78
C HIS A 42 -7.92 14.91 7.56
N GLY A 43 -6.66 15.15 7.92
CA GLY A 43 -5.61 14.16 7.70
C GLY A 43 -5.06 14.12 6.26
N LYS A 44 -5.47 15.00 5.36
CA LYS A 44 -5.08 15.04 3.95
C LYS A 44 -4.39 16.36 3.58
N TRP A 45 -3.48 16.30 2.62
CA TRP A 45 -2.86 17.48 2.02
C TRP A 45 -3.70 18.01 0.85
N PRO A 46 -3.65 19.31 0.54
CA PRO A 46 -4.49 19.94 -0.47
C PRO A 46 -3.97 19.71 -1.89
N PHE A 47 -3.95 18.45 -2.33
CA PHE A 47 -3.52 18.09 -3.68
C PHE A 47 -4.62 18.32 -4.73
N ARG A 48 -4.23 18.80 -5.91
CA ARG A 48 -5.16 18.91 -7.04
C ARG A 48 -5.37 17.54 -7.68
N ARG A 49 -6.64 17.11 -7.76
CA ARG A 49 -7.04 15.86 -8.43
C ARG A 49 -6.86 16.02 -9.93
N ILE A 50 -6.18 15.09 -10.56
CA ILE A 50 -5.97 15.07 -12.01
C ILE A 50 -6.52 13.75 -12.56
N TYR A 51 -7.42 13.81 -13.55
CA TYR A 51 -8.10 12.64 -14.15
C TYR A 51 -8.83 11.71 -13.16
N GLY A 52 -9.20 12.21 -11.98
CA GLY A 52 -9.85 11.44 -10.92
C GLY A 52 -8.90 10.76 -9.94
N MET A 53 -7.58 10.89 -10.14
CA MET A 53 -6.56 10.47 -9.17
C MET A 53 -6.34 11.55 -8.12
N GLN A 54 -6.24 11.15 -6.86
CA GLN A 54 -5.97 12.08 -5.75
C GLN A 54 -4.51 12.56 -5.75
N GLU A 55 -3.56 11.64 -5.97
CA GLU A 55 -2.12 11.94 -5.91
C GLU A 55 -1.38 11.42 -7.17
N PRO A 56 -1.47 12.12 -8.31
CA PRO A 56 -0.96 11.61 -9.58
C PRO A 56 0.55 11.35 -9.59
N ALA A 57 1.34 12.17 -8.88
CA ALA A 57 2.78 11.95 -8.76
C ALA A 57 3.09 10.66 -7.97
N SER A 58 2.44 10.46 -6.82
CA SER A 58 2.59 9.25 -6.01
C SER A 58 2.19 8.00 -6.79
N VAL A 59 1.07 8.04 -7.53
CA VAL A 59 0.66 6.95 -8.42
C VAL A 59 1.74 6.61 -9.45
N ALA A 60 2.30 7.63 -10.12
CA ALA A 60 3.33 7.42 -11.11
C ALA A 60 4.59 6.80 -10.51
N PHE A 61 5.06 7.29 -9.35
CA PHE A 61 6.21 6.73 -8.65
C PHE A 61 5.96 5.28 -8.20
N SER A 62 4.79 4.96 -7.66
CA SER A 62 4.44 3.59 -7.27
C SER A 62 4.36 2.66 -8.48
N ALA A 63 3.79 3.12 -9.61
CA ALA A 63 3.75 2.36 -10.85
C ALA A 63 5.14 2.11 -11.46
N LEU A 64 6.04 3.10 -11.41
CA LEU A 64 7.43 2.93 -11.84
C LEU A 64 8.17 1.94 -10.94
N ASN A 65 8.00 2.02 -9.61
CA ASN A 65 8.57 1.04 -8.69
C ASN A 65 8.04 -0.37 -8.98
N LEU A 66 6.73 -0.53 -9.20
CA LEU A 66 6.13 -1.79 -9.59
C LEU A 66 6.78 -2.36 -10.86
N ALA A 67 6.96 -1.53 -11.89
CA ALA A 67 7.61 -1.93 -13.14
C ALA A 67 9.06 -2.36 -12.93
N MET A 68 9.82 -1.64 -12.10
CA MET A 68 11.20 -1.99 -11.78
C MET A 68 11.30 -3.32 -11.00
N HIS A 69 10.42 -3.54 -10.03
CA HIS A 69 10.36 -4.81 -9.30
C HIS A 69 9.95 -5.97 -10.22
N PHE A 70 9.01 -5.75 -11.14
CA PHE A 70 8.61 -6.75 -12.14
C PHE A 70 9.77 -7.11 -13.06
N HIS A 71 10.43 -6.11 -13.61
CA HIS A 71 11.59 -6.30 -14.48
C HIS A 71 12.72 -7.04 -13.76
N GLY A 72 13.02 -6.66 -12.51
CA GLY A 72 14.01 -7.34 -11.67
C GLY A 72 13.66 -8.80 -11.40
N TRP A 73 12.40 -9.09 -11.06
CA TRP A 73 11.94 -10.46 -10.81
C TRP A 73 12.02 -11.33 -12.07
N VAL A 74 11.57 -10.83 -13.22
CA VAL A 74 11.65 -11.55 -14.50
C VAL A 74 13.11 -11.78 -14.91
N SER A 75 13.98 -10.79 -14.74
CA SER A 75 15.42 -10.92 -15.02
C SER A 75 16.07 -12.02 -14.18
N PHE A 76 15.74 -12.06 -12.88
CA PHE A 76 16.21 -13.09 -11.96
C PHE A 76 15.68 -14.47 -12.32
N PHE A 77 14.40 -14.59 -12.67
CA PHE A 77 13.81 -15.82 -13.15
C PHE A 77 14.54 -16.33 -14.39
N ILE A 78 14.75 -15.48 -15.40
CA ILE A 78 15.46 -15.86 -16.63
C ILE A 78 16.89 -16.32 -16.31
N LEU A 79 17.60 -15.61 -15.43
CA LEU A 79 18.96 -15.96 -15.03
C LEU A 79 19.04 -17.38 -14.45
N ILE A 80 18.16 -17.71 -13.50
CA ILE A 80 18.16 -19.01 -12.80
C ILE A 80 17.76 -20.15 -13.73
N TYR A 81 16.73 -19.96 -14.57
CA TYR A 81 16.19 -21.04 -15.39
C TYR A 81 16.93 -21.26 -16.71
N TYR A 82 17.49 -20.21 -17.32
CA TYR A 82 18.04 -20.29 -18.69
C TYR A 82 19.55 -20.04 -18.80
N LYS A 83 20.16 -19.31 -17.87
CA LYS A 83 21.57 -18.85 -18.02
C LYS A 83 22.54 -19.51 -17.04
N LEU A 84 22.06 -20.16 -15.98
CA LEU A 84 22.94 -20.76 -14.99
C LEU A 84 23.47 -22.13 -15.50
N PRO A 85 24.80 -22.33 -15.57
CA PRO A 85 25.38 -23.56 -16.12
C PRO A 85 25.07 -24.78 -15.23
N LEU A 86 24.49 -25.81 -15.85
CA LEU A 86 24.22 -27.11 -15.24
C LEU A 86 25.57 -27.83 -15.02
N LYS A 87 26.05 -27.87 -13.77
CA LYS A 87 27.23 -28.67 -13.42
C LYS A 87 26.78 -30.11 -13.13
N ASP A 88 27.25 -31.05 -13.94
CA ASP A 88 27.20 -32.50 -13.72
C ASP A 88 25.82 -33.08 -13.36
N GLY A 89 24.82 -32.88 -14.23
CA GLY A 89 23.53 -33.60 -14.18
C GLY A 89 22.62 -33.25 -12.99
N LYS A 90 23.05 -32.38 -12.09
CA LYS A 90 22.23 -31.82 -11.01
C LYS A 90 21.83 -30.39 -11.39
N LYS A 91 20.54 -30.06 -11.29
CA LYS A 91 20.06 -28.68 -11.49
C LYS A 91 20.88 -27.75 -10.59
N ALA A 92 21.42 -26.66 -11.14
CA ALA A 92 22.08 -25.63 -10.36
C ALA A 92 21.04 -24.97 -9.44
N TYR A 93 20.86 -25.55 -8.25
CA TYR A 93 19.87 -25.13 -7.29
C TYR A 93 20.46 -23.98 -6.48
N TYR A 94 20.09 -22.75 -6.83
CA TYR A 94 20.35 -21.62 -5.94
C TYR A 94 19.40 -21.76 -4.75
N GLU A 95 19.93 -22.11 -3.58
CA GLU A 95 19.15 -22.42 -2.37
C GLU A 95 18.21 -21.28 -1.92
N TYR A 96 18.54 -20.03 -2.28
CA TYR A 96 17.74 -18.86 -1.97
C TYR A 96 16.79 -18.47 -3.12
N ALA A 97 16.73 -19.22 -4.22
CA ALA A 97 15.90 -18.87 -5.39
C ALA A 97 14.43 -18.69 -5.01
N GLY A 98 13.87 -19.63 -4.24
CA GLY A 98 12.49 -19.55 -3.76
C GLY A 98 12.24 -18.31 -2.90
N LEU A 99 13.20 -17.95 -2.05
CA LEU A 99 13.14 -16.77 -1.20
C LEU A 99 13.12 -15.46 -2.02
N TRP A 100 13.93 -15.36 -3.07
CA TRP A 100 13.91 -14.21 -3.98
C TRP A 100 12.64 -14.14 -4.84
N HIS A 101 12.05 -15.27 -5.20
CA HIS A 101 10.77 -15.29 -5.93
C HIS A 101 9.63 -14.77 -5.04
N MET A 102 9.58 -15.22 -3.79
CA MET A 102 8.63 -14.71 -2.80
C MET A 102 8.81 -13.22 -2.55
N TYR A 103 10.06 -12.73 -2.47
CA TYR A 103 10.34 -11.29 -2.33
C TYR A 103 9.77 -10.48 -3.51
N GLY A 104 10.01 -10.96 -4.74
CA GLY A 104 9.50 -10.33 -5.94
C GLY A 104 7.97 -10.24 -5.93
N LEU A 105 7.29 -11.34 -5.62
CA LEU A 105 5.82 -11.39 -5.55
C LEU A 105 5.26 -10.45 -4.46
N LEU A 106 5.86 -10.43 -3.26
CA LEU A 106 5.44 -9.54 -2.18
C LEU A 106 5.68 -8.07 -2.52
N SER A 107 6.79 -7.77 -3.18
CA SER A 107 7.10 -6.41 -3.65
C SER A 107 6.09 -5.96 -4.69
N LEU A 108 5.78 -6.80 -5.67
CA LEU A 108 4.75 -6.52 -6.68
C LEU A 108 3.38 -6.26 -6.04
N ASN A 109 3.00 -7.07 -5.04
CA ASN A 109 1.76 -6.89 -4.32
C ASN A 109 1.72 -5.55 -3.57
N SER A 110 2.80 -5.18 -2.89
CA SER A 110 2.86 -3.93 -2.12
C SER A 110 2.79 -2.70 -3.03
N TRP A 111 3.58 -2.65 -4.10
CA TRP A 111 3.56 -1.51 -5.01
C TRP A 111 2.26 -1.42 -5.83
N PHE A 112 1.60 -2.55 -6.08
CA PHE A 112 0.27 -2.56 -6.68
C PHE A 112 -0.75 -1.89 -5.75
N TRP A 113 -0.82 -2.29 -4.48
CA TRP A 113 -1.73 -1.69 -3.52
C TRP A 113 -1.42 -0.21 -3.24
N SER A 114 -0.15 0.17 -3.22
CA SER A 114 0.28 1.57 -3.15
C SER A 114 -0.24 2.39 -4.34
N ALA A 115 -0.08 1.89 -5.56
CA ALA A 115 -0.58 2.59 -6.75
C ALA A 115 -2.12 2.73 -6.73
N VAL A 116 -2.82 1.69 -6.27
CA VAL A 116 -4.29 1.71 -6.12
C VAL A 116 -4.72 2.74 -5.07
N PHE A 117 -4.08 2.75 -3.90
CA PHE A 117 -4.37 3.69 -2.80
C PHE A 117 -4.17 5.15 -3.22
N HIS A 118 -3.03 5.48 -3.82
CA HIS A 118 -2.77 6.86 -4.29
C HIS A 118 -3.70 7.29 -5.44
N SER A 119 -4.26 6.33 -6.19
CA SER A 119 -5.23 6.61 -7.24
C SER A 119 -6.61 6.92 -6.65
N ARG A 120 -7.05 6.12 -5.69
CA ARG A 120 -8.35 6.23 -5.04
C ARG A 120 -8.19 5.90 -3.56
N ASP A 121 -8.15 6.98 -2.78
CA ASP A 121 -8.04 6.94 -1.33
C ASP A 121 -9.38 6.54 -0.71
N VAL A 122 -9.55 5.23 -0.48
CA VAL A 122 -10.64 4.63 0.31
C VAL A 122 -10.06 3.83 1.47
N ASP A 123 -10.77 3.79 2.60
CA ASP A 123 -10.32 3.14 3.84
C ASP A 123 -9.84 1.68 3.64
N ILE A 124 -10.50 0.94 2.74
CA ILE A 124 -10.11 -0.44 2.42
C ILE A 124 -8.76 -0.48 1.69
N THR A 125 -8.53 0.41 0.72
CA THR A 125 -7.27 0.45 -0.03
C THR A 125 -6.11 0.97 0.80
N GLU A 126 -6.37 1.90 1.73
CA GLU A 126 -5.40 2.41 2.70
C GLU A 126 -4.84 1.26 3.55
N LYS A 127 -5.73 0.43 4.10
CA LYS A 127 -5.31 -0.73 4.89
C LYS A 127 -4.54 -1.76 4.09
N LEU A 128 -4.97 -2.04 2.87
CA LEU A 128 -4.30 -3.03 2.02
C LEU A 128 -2.90 -2.55 1.66
N ASP A 129 -2.73 -1.26 1.40
CA ASP A 129 -1.42 -0.65 1.20
C ASP A 129 -0.55 -0.81 2.45
N TYR A 130 -1.01 -0.33 3.61
CA TYR A 130 -0.25 -0.47 4.87
C TYR A 130 0.06 -1.92 5.24
N SER A 131 -0.92 -2.82 5.11
CA SER A 131 -0.75 -4.25 5.42
C SER A 131 0.29 -4.88 4.50
N SER A 132 0.22 -4.58 3.20
CA SER A 132 1.16 -5.11 2.21
C SER A 132 2.59 -4.57 2.42
N ALA A 133 2.73 -3.30 2.79
CA ALA A 133 4.00 -2.68 3.12
C ALA A 133 4.64 -3.32 4.37
N VAL A 134 3.84 -3.55 5.43
CA VAL A 134 4.29 -4.24 6.64
C VAL A 134 4.75 -5.67 6.34
N VAL A 135 4.00 -6.41 5.51
CA VAL A 135 4.38 -7.77 5.10
C VAL A 135 5.69 -7.76 4.30
N LEU A 136 5.85 -6.83 3.35
CA LEU A 136 7.08 -6.68 2.58
C LEU A 136 8.28 -6.35 3.47
N LEU A 137 8.14 -5.41 4.40
CA LEU A 137 9.19 -5.04 5.35
C LEU A 137 9.56 -6.21 6.26
N GLY A 138 8.57 -6.88 6.85
CA GLY A 138 8.78 -8.06 7.68
C GLY A 138 9.51 -9.18 6.93
N TYR A 139 9.11 -9.44 5.69
CA TYR A 139 9.77 -10.43 4.85
C TYR A 139 11.20 -10.03 4.48
N SER A 140 11.43 -8.75 4.17
CA SER A 140 12.77 -8.23 3.88
C SER A 140 13.73 -8.38 5.07
N LEU A 141 13.22 -8.20 6.30
CA LEU A 141 13.99 -8.43 7.52
C LEU A 141 14.37 -9.91 7.68
N ILE A 142 13.41 -10.82 7.47
CA ILE A 142 13.67 -12.27 7.49
C ILE A 142 14.77 -12.60 6.47
N LEU A 143 14.64 -12.13 5.24
CA LEU A 143 15.63 -12.35 4.19
C LEU A 143 17.01 -11.80 4.55
N ALA A 144 17.08 -10.58 5.10
CA ALA A 144 18.33 -9.97 5.51
C ALA A 144 19.05 -10.80 6.57
N ILE A 145 18.32 -11.32 7.57
CA ILE A 145 18.86 -12.20 8.61
C ILE A 145 19.36 -13.51 7.98
N LEU A 146 18.51 -14.20 7.22
CA LEU A 146 18.88 -15.48 6.60
C LEU A 146 20.10 -15.36 5.67
N ARG A 147 20.24 -14.24 4.97
CA ARG A 147 21.35 -13.98 4.05
C ARG A 147 22.62 -13.58 4.78
N THR A 148 22.54 -12.73 5.80
CA THR A 148 23.70 -12.25 6.56
C THR A 148 24.36 -13.38 7.35
N PHE A 149 23.55 -14.22 8.01
CA PHE A 149 24.06 -15.39 8.74
C PHE A 149 24.27 -16.61 7.84
N SER A 150 24.01 -16.50 6.53
CA SER A 150 24.18 -17.58 5.54
C SER A 150 23.56 -18.92 5.99
N ILE A 151 22.37 -18.86 6.60
CA ILE A 151 21.71 -20.03 7.18
C ILE A 151 21.20 -20.92 6.04
N ARG A 152 21.73 -22.14 5.98
CA ARG A 152 21.38 -23.16 4.97
C ARG A 152 20.41 -24.21 5.50
N ASP A 153 20.44 -24.45 6.80
CA ASP A 153 19.56 -25.43 7.44
C ASP A 153 18.10 -24.94 7.46
N GLU A 154 17.20 -25.77 6.97
CA GLU A 154 15.77 -25.43 6.83
C GLU A 154 15.08 -25.29 8.20
N ALA A 155 15.46 -26.12 9.18
CA ALA A 155 14.88 -26.01 10.53
C ALA A 155 15.25 -24.68 11.18
N THR A 156 16.51 -24.26 11.07
CA THR A 156 17.00 -22.97 11.56
C THR A 156 16.31 -21.81 10.85
N ARG A 157 16.07 -21.90 9.53
CA ARG A 157 15.32 -20.89 8.77
C ARG A 157 13.90 -20.71 9.33
N VAL A 158 13.20 -21.81 9.58
CA VAL A 158 11.84 -21.78 10.15
C VAL A 158 11.86 -21.22 11.57
N MET A 159 12.81 -21.63 12.41
CA MET A 159 12.95 -21.12 13.77
C MET A 159 13.16 -19.61 13.84
N VAL A 160 13.94 -19.03 12.92
CA VAL A 160 14.16 -17.59 12.83
C VAL A 160 12.97 -16.86 12.21
N ALA A 161 12.37 -17.42 11.16
CA ALA A 161 11.26 -16.78 10.44
C ALA A 161 9.95 -16.80 11.23
N ALA A 162 9.65 -17.88 11.95
CA ALA A 162 8.38 -18.07 12.67
C ALA A 162 8.03 -16.91 13.66
N PRO A 163 8.92 -16.48 14.58
CA PRO A 163 8.59 -15.37 15.47
C PRO A 163 8.39 -14.04 14.73
N LEU A 164 9.14 -13.79 13.65
CA LEU A 164 8.99 -12.58 12.85
C LEU A 164 7.68 -12.59 12.05
N ILE A 165 7.30 -13.75 11.50
CA ILE A 165 5.99 -13.92 10.83
C ILE A 165 4.86 -13.72 11.84
N ALA A 166 4.97 -14.29 13.05
CA ALA A 166 3.97 -14.10 14.10
C ALA A 166 3.83 -12.62 14.50
N PHE A 167 4.94 -11.89 14.61
CA PHE A 167 4.92 -10.45 14.87
C PHE A 167 4.25 -9.66 13.75
N VAL A 168 4.64 -9.91 12.49
CA VAL A 168 4.08 -9.24 11.30
C VAL A 168 2.59 -9.50 11.18
N THR A 169 2.16 -10.75 11.32
CA THR A 169 0.74 -11.13 11.24
C THR A 169 -0.08 -10.49 12.35
N THR A 170 0.42 -10.46 13.58
CA THR A 170 -0.24 -9.76 14.70
C THR A 170 -0.35 -8.25 14.42
N HIS A 171 0.69 -7.64 13.86
CA HIS A 171 0.68 -6.22 13.52
C HIS A 171 -0.30 -5.90 12.38
N VAL A 172 -0.36 -6.74 11.35
CA VAL A 172 -1.35 -6.63 10.27
C VAL A 172 -2.78 -6.77 10.82
N MET A 173 -3.02 -7.75 11.71
CA MET A 173 -4.32 -7.89 12.38
C MET A 173 -4.65 -6.65 13.22
N TYR A 174 -3.68 -6.09 13.94
CA TYR A 174 -3.86 -4.86 14.71
C TYR A 174 -4.33 -3.69 13.84
N ILE A 175 -3.68 -3.47 12.70
CA ILE A 175 -4.05 -2.41 11.74
C ILE A 175 -5.45 -2.65 11.15
N ASN A 176 -5.77 -3.89 10.80
CA ASN A 176 -7.03 -4.18 10.11
C ASN A 176 -8.25 -4.12 11.02
N PHE A 177 -8.14 -4.61 12.26
CA PHE A 177 -9.25 -4.70 13.21
C PHE A 177 -9.31 -3.49 14.14
N TYR A 178 -8.23 -3.18 14.87
CA TYR A 178 -8.30 -2.18 15.94
C TYR A 178 -8.35 -0.76 15.38
N LEU A 179 -7.45 -0.39 14.47
CA LEU A 179 -7.45 0.95 13.88
C LEU A 179 -8.73 1.23 13.07
N LEU A 180 -9.34 0.22 12.46
CA LEU A 180 -10.63 0.37 11.78
C LEU A 180 -11.75 0.62 12.77
N ASP A 181 -11.88 -0.20 13.82
CA ASP A 181 -12.97 -0.05 14.77
C ASP A 181 -12.88 1.31 15.46
N TYR A 182 -11.67 1.81 15.74
CA TYR A 182 -11.48 3.18 16.22
C TYR A 182 -11.88 4.24 15.18
N ALA A 183 -11.47 4.12 13.91
CA ALA A 183 -11.84 5.08 12.86
C ALA A 183 -13.36 5.08 12.61
N VAL A 184 -13.98 3.90 12.55
CA VAL A 184 -15.42 3.72 12.39
C VAL A 184 -16.16 4.26 13.62
N ALA A 185 -15.75 3.91 14.84
CA ALA A 185 -16.36 4.44 16.07
C ALA A 185 -16.25 5.97 16.18
N VAL A 186 -15.11 6.55 15.79
CA VAL A 186 -14.94 8.01 15.74
C VAL A 186 -15.80 8.63 14.64
N SER A 187 -15.86 8.05 13.44
CA SER A 187 -16.71 8.58 12.36
C SER A 187 -18.20 8.52 12.70
N LEU A 188 -18.68 7.46 13.34
CA LEU A 188 -20.06 7.33 13.83
C LEU A 188 -20.39 8.34 14.94
N THR A 189 -19.43 8.66 15.82
CA THR A 189 -19.63 9.69 16.85
C THR A 189 -19.61 11.11 16.27
N TYR A 190 -18.82 11.38 15.22
CA TYR A 190 -18.86 12.65 14.50
C TYR A 190 -20.14 12.85 13.68
N GLU A 191 -20.72 11.78 13.12
CA GLU A 191 -22.02 11.85 12.44
C GLU A 191 -23.17 11.98 13.46
N GLY A 192 -23.16 11.21 14.56
CA GLY A 192 -24.14 11.35 15.63
C GLY A 192 -24.09 12.71 16.35
N CYS A 193 -22.93 13.36 16.45
CA CYS A 193 -22.80 14.69 17.06
C CYS A 193 -23.28 15.82 16.12
N LYS A 194 -23.25 15.61 14.79
CA LYS A 194 -23.82 16.57 13.83
C LYS A 194 -25.35 16.61 13.89
N ASP A 195 -26.00 15.49 14.18
CA ASP A 195 -27.46 15.45 14.32
C ASP A 195 -27.97 16.15 15.60
N TRP A 196 -27.12 16.29 16.63
CA TRP A 196 -27.45 17.05 17.84
C TRP A 196 -27.26 18.57 17.70
N ILE A 197 -26.37 19.03 16.80
CA ILE A 197 -26.07 20.46 16.62
C ILE A 197 -27.11 21.17 15.73
N TRP A 198 -28.03 20.45 15.09
CA TRP A 198 -29.16 21.02 14.32
C TRP A 198 -30.53 20.86 14.99
N LEU A 199 -30.58 20.42 16.25
CA LEU A 199 -31.82 20.25 17.03
C LEU A 199 -32.01 21.29 18.16
N GLU A 200 -31.20 22.36 18.18
CA GLU A 200 -31.44 23.57 19.00
C GLU A 200 -31.48 24.85 18.14
#